data_AF-A0A3M0XGV1-F1
#
_entry.id   AF-A0A3M0XGV1-F1
#
_cell.length_a   1.000
_cell.length_b   1.000
_cell.length_c   1.000
_cell.angle_alpha   90.00
_cell.angle_beta   90.00
_cell.angle_gamma   90.00
#
_symmetry.space_group_name_H-M   'P 1'
#
loop_
_entity.id
_entity.type
_entity.pdbx_description
1 polymer ?
#
loop_
_entity_poly.entity_id
_entity_poly.type
_entity_poly.pdbx_seq_one_letter_code
_entity_poly.pdbx_strand_id
1 'polypeptide(L)'
;MNSVPQVPKPKNEPVLDYLDGRHEKWDLKRSLEKMRRDFQEITSVINGEKVGPRSKKNYCIVPHCHQHKLAEYYCAEKDDVLAAIKAAIKAKLVWENMSWYDRAAIFLRAAEMLSKGWRPTLNAATMLGQSKTVFQAEIDSACELIDFWRFNAFYAQQIFAQQPESAPGIWNRLEYRPLEGFVFAVTPFNFTSIAGNLPTAPALMGNTVVWKPASTAVYSAYFLMELLREAGLPPGVINMVLGSGKEIGEVVLKHPQLAGVHFTGSTETFRSIWRTVGANIERYRTYPRLVGETGGKDFVVAHPSADVDALAVALVRGAFEYQGQKCSAASRAYIPQCLWKKTRDRVLNMVANIKMGPVEDFSV
;
A
#
# COMPACT_ATOMS: atom_id res chain seq x y z
N MET A 1 -27.10 -11.42 -16.34
CA MET A 1 -27.77 -11.19 -15.04
C MET A 1 -28.69 -9.99 -15.21
N ASN A 2 -29.97 -10.06 -14.80
CA ASN A 2 -30.94 -8.96 -14.92
C ASN A 2 -31.15 -8.28 -13.55
N SER A 3 -30.10 -7.67 -13.01
CA SER A 3 -30.15 -6.94 -11.74
C SER A 3 -29.18 -5.75 -11.76
N VAL A 4 -29.39 -4.80 -10.86
CA VAL A 4 -28.45 -3.69 -10.58
C VAL A 4 -27.74 -4.03 -9.27
N PRO A 5 -26.62 -4.77 -9.30
CA PRO A 5 -25.96 -5.22 -8.08
C PRO A 5 -25.47 -4.03 -7.25
N GLN A 6 -25.52 -4.21 -5.94
CA GLN A 6 -25.04 -3.24 -4.96
C GLN A 6 -24.02 -3.93 -4.05
N VAL A 7 -22.86 -3.31 -3.85
CA VAL A 7 -21.89 -3.72 -2.84
C VAL A 7 -22.34 -3.24 -1.45
N PRO A 8 -21.92 -3.90 -0.37
CA PRO A 8 -22.24 -3.46 0.99
C PRO A 8 -21.74 -2.03 1.24
N LYS A 9 -22.54 -1.22 1.95
CA LYS A 9 -22.07 0.09 2.42
C LYS A 9 -20.91 -0.12 3.40
N PRO A 10 -19.73 0.44 3.15
CA PRO A 10 -18.56 0.19 3.97
C PRO A 10 -18.68 0.91 5.33
N LYS A 11 -18.05 0.33 6.34
CA LYS A 11 -17.74 0.96 7.63
C LYS A 11 -16.24 0.81 7.85
N ASN A 12 -15.63 1.76 8.55
CA ASN A 12 -14.24 1.65 8.94
C ASN A 12 -14.04 0.39 9.79
N GLU A 13 -12.99 -0.34 9.47
CA GLU A 13 -12.57 -1.50 10.25
C GLU A 13 -12.20 -1.06 11.68
N PRO A 14 -12.70 -1.76 12.72
CA PRO A 14 -12.31 -1.46 14.09
C PRO A 14 -10.82 -1.72 14.33
N VAL A 15 -10.17 -0.79 15.03
CA VAL A 15 -8.79 -0.94 15.49
C VAL A 15 -8.78 -1.84 16.73
N LEU A 16 -8.05 -2.94 16.69
CA LEU A 16 -7.87 -3.84 17.85
C LEU A 16 -6.82 -3.29 18.82
N ASP A 17 -7.02 -3.52 20.12
CA ASP A 17 -6.23 -2.90 21.20
C ASP A 17 -4.98 -3.70 21.61
N TYR A 18 -4.95 -5.01 21.33
CA TYR A 18 -3.88 -5.93 21.69
C TYR A 18 -3.54 -5.94 23.19
N LEU A 19 -4.54 -5.74 24.06
CA LEU A 19 -4.39 -5.81 25.51
C LEU A 19 -4.12 -7.24 26.01
N ASP A 20 -3.66 -7.37 27.26
CA ASP A 20 -3.43 -8.68 27.88
C ASP A 20 -4.73 -9.50 28.00
N GLY A 21 -4.63 -10.81 27.79
CA GLY A 21 -5.77 -11.73 27.78
C GLY A 21 -6.63 -11.73 26.52
N ARG A 22 -6.34 -10.87 25.54
CA ARG A 22 -7.03 -10.81 24.25
C ARG A 22 -6.44 -11.76 23.20
N HIS A 23 -7.28 -12.50 22.48
CA HIS A 23 -6.84 -13.49 21.48
C HIS A 23 -5.98 -12.89 20.36
N GLU A 24 -6.29 -11.67 19.91
CA GLU A 24 -5.57 -10.97 18.84
C GLU A 24 -4.08 -10.75 19.19
N LYS A 25 -3.77 -10.51 20.48
CA LYS A 25 -2.39 -10.41 20.98
C LYS A 25 -1.66 -11.74 20.86
N TRP A 26 -2.34 -12.84 21.19
CA TRP A 26 -1.76 -14.18 21.19
C TRP A 26 -1.50 -14.65 19.76
N ASP A 27 -2.47 -14.46 18.86
CA ASP A 27 -2.36 -14.81 17.45
C ASP A 27 -1.24 -14.04 16.74
N LEU A 28 -1.11 -12.74 17.05
CA LEU A 28 -0.05 -11.90 16.51
C LEU A 28 1.33 -12.30 17.06
N LYS A 29 1.45 -12.53 18.38
CA LYS A 29 2.71 -13.02 19.00
C LYS A 29 3.17 -14.33 18.38
N ARG A 30 2.25 -15.30 18.22
CA ARG A 30 2.54 -16.57 17.54
C ARG A 30 3.01 -16.35 16.10
N SER A 31 2.41 -15.40 15.39
CA SER A 31 2.80 -15.07 14.01
C SER A 31 4.18 -14.42 13.95
N LEU A 32 4.48 -13.50 14.87
CA LEU A 32 5.80 -12.87 14.99
C LEU A 32 6.89 -13.90 15.29
N GLU A 33 6.67 -14.80 16.25
CA GLU A 33 7.62 -15.86 16.60
C GLU A 33 7.87 -16.81 15.42
N LYS A 34 6.78 -17.26 14.77
CA LYS A 34 6.87 -18.12 13.59
C LYS A 34 7.64 -17.44 12.47
N MET A 35 7.27 -16.22 12.09
CA MET A 35 7.91 -15.48 10.98
C MET A 35 9.37 -15.12 11.25
N ARG A 36 9.72 -14.86 12.51
CA ARG A 36 11.11 -14.60 12.91
C ARG A 36 11.98 -15.86 12.81
N ARG A 37 11.40 -17.05 12.96
CA ARG A 37 12.14 -18.31 12.82
C ARG A 37 12.18 -18.81 11.37
N ASP A 38 11.06 -18.70 10.67
CA ASP A 38 10.83 -19.37 9.39
C ASP A 38 11.37 -18.50 8.24
N PHE A 39 12.66 -18.64 7.92
CA PHE A 39 13.31 -17.97 6.80
C PHE A 39 12.62 -18.29 5.47
N GLN A 40 12.33 -17.27 4.66
CA GLN A 40 11.64 -17.41 3.37
C GLN A 40 12.57 -17.14 2.18
N GLU A 41 12.31 -17.82 1.07
CA GLU A 41 12.79 -17.42 -0.25
C GLU A 41 11.65 -16.74 -1.01
N ILE A 42 11.85 -15.49 -1.42
CA ILE A 42 10.82 -14.66 -2.04
C ILE A 42 11.22 -14.36 -3.49
N THR A 43 10.32 -14.61 -4.43
CA THR A 43 10.53 -14.30 -5.83
C THR A 43 9.41 -13.42 -6.39
N SER A 44 9.64 -12.86 -7.58
CA SER A 44 8.61 -12.13 -8.31
C SER A 44 7.43 -13.06 -8.63
N VAL A 45 6.22 -12.53 -8.65
CA VAL A 45 5.01 -13.26 -9.05
C VAL A 45 4.53 -12.72 -10.39
N ILE A 46 4.65 -13.52 -11.43
CA ILE A 46 4.33 -13.14 -12.81
C ILE A 46 3.32 -14.13 -13.36
N ASN A 47 2.21 -13.62 -13.92
CA ASN A 47 1.14 -14.46 -14.44
C ASN A 47 0.66 -15.52 -13.42
N GLY A 48 0.54 -15.13 -12.14
CA GLY A 48 0.10 -16.01 -11.06
C GLY A 48 1.15 -16.99 -10.53
N GLU A 49 2.34 -17.07 -11.16
CA GLU A 49 3.39 -18.02 -10.84
C GLU A 49 4.59 -17.34 -10.17
N LYS A 50 5.19 -18.04 -9.20
CA LYS A 50 6.46 -17.61 -8.58
C LYS A 50 7.59 -17.87 -9.57
N VAL A 51 8.26 -16.81 -10.00
CA VAL A 51 9.40 -16.91 -10.93
C VAL A 51 10.56 -17.58 -10.20
N GLY A 52 11.33 -18.42 -10.89
CA GLY A 52 12.51 -19.06 -10.29
C GLY A 52 13.56 -18.06 -9.79
N PRO A 53 14.50 -18.49 -8.95
CA PRO A 53 15.55 -17.62 -8.42
C PRO A 53 16.40 -17.00 -9.54
N ARG A 54 17.04 -15.87 -9.22
CA ARG A 54 17.94 -15.11 -10.11
C ARG A 54 19.32 -14.98 -9.49
N SER A 55 20.29 -14.54 -10.28
CA SER A 55 21.67 -14.34 -9.81
C SER A 55 21.75 -13.24 -8.75
N LYS A 56 21.07 -12.11 -8.97
CA LYS A 56 21.03 -10.98 -8.05
C LYS A 56 19.99 -11.18 -6.97
N LYS A 57 20.43 -11.23 -5.71
CA LYS A 57 19.55 -11.34 -4.54
C LYS A 57 19.85 -10.27 -3.49
N ASN A 58 18.87 -10.02 -2.64
CA ASN A 58 18.92 -9.13 -1.49
C ASN A 58 18.18 -9.79 -0.30
N TYR A 59 18.20 -9.15 0.86
CA TYR A 59 17.56 -9.68 2.07
C TYR A 59 16.45 -8.77 2.57
N CYS A 60 15.36 -9.38 3.06
CA CYS A 60 14.43 -8.71 3.95
C CYS A 60 15.02 -8.81 5.37
N ILE A 61 15.42 -7.70 5.94
CA ILE A 61 16.00 -7.63 7.30
C ILE A 61 14.98 -7.05 8.27
N VAL A 62 15.20 -7.30 9.56
CA VAL A 62 14.44 -6.66 10.64
C VAL A 62 15.12 -5.34 11.00
N PRO A 63 14.53 -4.14 10.77
CA PRO A 63 15.26 -2.88 10.96
C PRO A 63 15.76 -2.66 12.41
N HIS A 64 14.97 -3.05 13.42
CA HIS A 64 15.35 -2.99 14.83
C HIS A 64 16.30 -4.14 15.27
N CYS A 65 16.66 -5.04 14.36
CA CYS A 65 17.61 -6.13 14.57
C CYS A 65 18.26 -6.52 13.24
N HIS A 66 18.98 -5.59 12.61
CA HIS A 66 19.36 -5.64 11.19
C HIS A 66 20.24 -6.84 10.76
N GLN A 67 20.87 -7.55 11.71
CA GLN A 67 21.59 -8.80 11.43
C GLN A 67 20.63 -9.99 11.21
N HIS A 68 19.40 -9.89 11.71
CA HIS A 68 18.38 -10.90 11.51
C HIS A 68 17.71 -10.72 10.13
N LYS A 69 17.78 -11.78 9.32
CA LYS A 69 17.22 -11.84 7.97
C LYS A 69 15.94 -12.68 8.01
N LEU A 70 14.81 -12.08 7.64
CA LEU A 70 13.50 -12.76 7.54
C LEU A 70 13.39 -13.58 6.26
N ALA A 71 14.02 -13.10 5.19
CA ALA A 71 13.96 -13.71 3.88
C ALA A 71 15.14 -13.27 3.02
N GLU A 72 15.43 -14.05 1.99
CA GLU A 72 16.10 -13.55 0.79
C GLU A 72 15.09 -13.36 -0.33
N TYR A 73 15.31 -12.34 -1.15
CA TYR A 73 14.51 -12.12 -2.34
C TYR A 73 15.36 -11.92 -3.58
N TYR A 74 14.85 -12.42 -4.69
CA TYR A 74 15.53 -12.39 -5.97
C TYR A 74 15.09 -11.19 -6.79
N CYS A 75 16.05 -10.40 -7.27
CA CYS A 75 15.79 -9.23 -8.09
C CYS A 75 15.45 -9.67 -9.51
N ALA A 76 14.32 -9.18 -10.01
CA ALA A 76 13.86 -9.34 -11.38
C ALA A 76 14.92 -8.80 -12.35
N GLU A 77 15.18 -9.58 -13.39
CA GLU A 77 15.99 -9.17 -14.53
C GLU A 77 15.10 -8.51 -15.59
N LYS A 78 15.71 -7.94 -16.63
CA LYS A 78 14.96 -7.25 -17.70
C LYS A 78 13.88 -8.14 -18.33
N ASP A 79 14.18 -9.42 -18.55
CA ASP A 79 13.26 -10.36 -19.17
C ASP A 79 12.06 -10.69 -18.28
N ASP A 80 12.26 -10.70 -16.95
CA ASP A 80 11.16 -10.84 -15.99
C ASP A 80 10.21 -9.63 -16.07
N VAL A 81 10.76 -8.43 -16.17
CA VAL A 81 9.94 -7.21 -16.30
C VAL A 81 9.15 -7.23 -17.62
N LEU A 82 9.76 -7.65 -18.73
CA LEU A 82 9.07 -7.82 -20.00
C LEU A 82 8.00 -8.92 -19.94
N ALA A 83 8.27 -10.02 -19.24
CA ALA A 83 7.29 -11.08 -19.01
C ALA A 83 6.10 -10.60 -18.17
N ALA A 84 6.35 -9.79 -17.13
CA ALA A 84 5.31 -9.16 -16.32
C ALA A 84 4.42 -8.22 -17.13
N ILE A 85 5.02 -7.39 -18.00
CA ILE A 85 4.27 -6.53 -18.93
C ILE A 85 3.41 -7.38 -19.87
N LYS A 86 4.00 -8.41 -20.50
CA LYS A 86 3.29 -9.32 -21.41
C LYS A 86 2.13 -10.04 -20.70
N ALA A 87 2.32 -10.47 -19.47
CA ALA A 87 1.28 -11.09 -18.65
C ALA A 87 0.14 -10.12 -18.33
N ALA A 88 0.46 -8.89 -17.93
CA ALA A 88 -0.52 -7.83 -17.70
C ALA A 88 -1.36 -7.55 -18.96
N ILE A 89 -0.73 -7.43 -20.12
CA ILE A 89 -1.44 -7.19 -21.39
C ILE A 89 -2.31 -8.39 -21.76
N LYS A 90 -1.81 -9.62 -21.59
CA LYS A 90 -2.55 -10.85 -21.92
C LYS A 90 -3.80 -11.02 -21.04
N ALA A 91 -3.70 -10.74 -19.74
CA ALA A 91 -4.82 -10.86 -18.80
C ALA A 91 -5.89 -9.77 -19.01
N LYS A 92 -5.53 -8.65 -19.65
CA LYS A 92 -6.36 -7.46 -19.71
C LYS A 92 -7.73 -7.68 -20.34
N LEU A 93 -7.81 -8.31 -21.50
CA LEU A 93 -9.07 -8.47 -22.23
C LEU A 93 -10.10 -9.26 -21.40
N VAL A 94 -9.67 -10.32 -20.72
CA VAL A 94 -10.57 -11.11 -19.87
C VAL A 94 -10.97 -10.32 -18.63
N TRP A 95 -10.01 -9.62 -18.01
CA TRP A 95 -10.23 -8.86 -16.78
C TRP A 95 -11.13 -7.64 -16.97
N GLU A 96 -10.97 -6.88 -18.05
CA GLU A 96 -11.79 -5.71 -18.33
C GLU A 96 -13.23 -6.06 -18.70
N ASN A 97 -13.44 -7.20 -19.36
CA ASN A 97 -14.76 -7.73 -19.70
C ASN A 97 -15.48 -8.43 -18.53
N MET A 98 -14.76 -8.72 -17.44
CA MET A 98 -15.39 -9.14 -16.20
C MET A 98 -16.31 -8.02 -15.71
N SER A 99 -17.46 -8.35 -15.12
CA SER A 99 -18.34 -7.32 -14.58
C SER A 99 -17.63 -6.56 -13.44
N TRP A 100 -17.96 -5.27 -13.26
CA TRP A 100 -17.29 -4.47 -12.22
C TRP A 100 -17.52 -5.02 -10.80
N TYR A 101 -18.70 -5.62 -10.56
CA TYR A 101 -19.06 -6.16 -9.25
C TYR A 101 -18.38 -7.51 -8.99
N ASP A 102 -18.13 -8.33 -10.01
CA ASP A 102 -17.34 -9.55 -9.86
C ASP A 102 -15.87 -9.22 -9.60
N ARG A 103 -15.33 -8.17 -10.25
CA ARG A 103 -14.00 -7.64 -9.89
C ARG A 103 -13.98 -7.13 -8.45
N ALA A 104 -15.00 -6.38 -8.02
CA ALA A 104 -15.11 -5.87 -6.66
C ALA A 104 -15.19 -7.00 -5.62
N ALA A 105 -15.88 -8.10 -5.92
CA ALA A 105 -16.02 -9.25 -5.02
C ALA A 105 -14.66 -9.84 -4.60
N ILE A 106 -13.65 -9.82 -5.47
CA ILE A 106 -12.30 -10.30 -5.16
C ILE A 106 -11.64 -9.45 -4.07
N PHE A 107 -11.71 -8.12 -4.18
CA PHE A 107 -11.13 -7.22 -3.20
C PHE A 107 -11.95 -7.17 -1.90
N LEU A 108 -13.27 -7.30 -1.97
CA LEU A 108 -14.13 -7.47 -0.79
C LEU A 108 -13.81 -8.77 -0.05
N ARG A 109 -13.55 -9.87 -0.79
CA ARG A 109 -13.09 -11.13 -0.21
C ARG A 109 -11.71 -10.99 0.43
N ALA A 110 -10.77 -10.31 -0.22
CA ALA A 110 -9.45 -10.02 0.34
C ALA A 110 -9.57 -9.22 1.66
N ALA A 111 -10.44 -8.22 1.69
CA ALA A 111 -10.73 -7.44 2.90
C ALA A 111 -11.30 -8.29 4.03
N GLU A 112 -12.23 -9.20 3.71
CA GLU A 112 -12.80 -10.12 4.70
C GLU A 112 -11.76 -11.10 5.24
N MET A 113 -10.94 -11.68 4.37
CA MET A 113 -9.84 -12.57 4.75
C MET A 113 -8.83 -11.86 5.65
N LEU A 114 -8.49 -10.61 5.32
CA LEU A 114 -7.58 -9.77 6.11
C LEU A 114 -8.18 -9.34 7.44
N SER A 115 -9.48 -9.06 7.52
CA SER A 115 -10.14 -8.72 8.79
C SER A 115 -10.12 -9.88 9.80
N LYS A 116 -9.90 -11.11 9.31
CA LYS A 116 -9.94 -12.37 10.07
C LYS A 116 -8.56 -13.05 10.06
N GLY A 117 -8.47 -14.21 9.39
CA GLY A 117 -7.33 -15.13 9.52
C GLY A 117 -6.00 -14.56 9.04
N TRP A 118 -6.01 -13.62 8.09
CA TRP A 118 -4.79 -13.01 7.57
C TRP A 118 -4.29 -11.81 8.39
N ARG A 119 -5.11 -11.25 9.29
CA ARG A 119 -4.75 -10.08 10.12
C ARG A 119 -3.43 -10.26 10.89
N PRO A 120 -3.23 -11.33 11.68
CA PRO A 120 -1.99 -11.48 12.44
C PRO A 120 -0.77 -11.73 11.55
N THR A 121 -0.95 -12.38 10.40
CA THR A 121 0.13 -12.62 9.41
C THR A 121 0.61 -11.30 8.81
N LEU A 122 -0.29 -10.46 8.31
CA LEU A 122 0.11 -9.23 7.63
C LEU A 122 0.60 -8.16 8.62
N ASN A 123 0.02 -8.07 9.81
CA ASN A 123 0.54 -7.23 10.89
C ASN A 123 1.94 -7.68 11.31
N ALA A 124 2.18 -8.99 11.53
CA ALA A 124 3.52 -9.49 11.88
C ALA A 124 4.56 -9.20 10.79
N ALA A 125 4.22 -9.42 9.51
CA ALA A 125 5.12 -9.14 8.39
C ALA A 125 5.48 -7.64 8.32
N THR A 126 4.51 -6.77 8.57
CA THR A 126 4.69 -5.32 8.59
C THR A 126 5.53 -4.87 9.80
N MET A 127 5.25 -5.40 11.00
CA MET A 127 6.03 -5.11 12.20
C MET A 127 7.50 -5.50 12.04
N LEU A 128 7.77 -6.74 11.60
CA LEU A 128 9.14 -7.25 11.45
C LEU A 128 9.89 -6.56 10.30
N GLY A 129 9.27 -6.47 9.12
CA GLY A 129 9.91 -5.93 7.91
C GLY A 129 10.07 -4.41 7.90
N GLN A 130 9.15 -3.69 8.53
CA GLN A 130 9.12 -2.21 8.50
C GLN A 130 9.33 -1.58 9.88
N SER A 131 9.53 -2.38 10.94
CA SER A 131 9.77 -1.91 12.32
C SER A 131 8.64 -1.03 12.87
N LYS A 132 7.40 -1.45 12.62
CA LYS A 132 6.21 -0.83 13.19
C LYS A 132 5.88 -1.47 14.53
N THR A 133 5.43 -0.66 15.49
CA THR A 133 4.77 -1.18 16.70
C THR A 133 3.45 -1.84 16.33
N VAL A 134 2.88 -2.63 17.24
CA VAL A 134 1.60 -3.32 17.02
C VAL A 134 0.48 -2.35 16.60
N PHE A 135 0.37 -1.21 17.27
CA PHE A 135 -0.62 -0.19 16.93
C PHE A 135 -0.37 0.41 15.54
N GLN A 136 0.88 0.71 15.18
CA GLN A 136 1.21 1.28 13.87
C GLN A 136 1.00 0.30 12.72
N ALA A 137 1.21 -1.01 12.95
CA ALA A 137 0.87 -2.03 11.97
C ALA A 137 -0.65 -2.20 11.85
N GLU A 138 -1.35 -2.27 12.98
CA GLU A 138 -2.80 -2.48 12.99
C GLU A 138 -3.59 -1.40 12.24
N ILE A 139 -3.27 -0.13 12.45
CA ILE A 139 -3.96 0.96 11.75
C ILE A 139 -3.61 1.02 10.25
N ASP A 140 -2.50 0.42 9.84
CA ASP A 140 -1.97 0.42 8.46
C ASP A 140 -2.32 -0.89 7.72
N SER A 141 -1.58 -1.96 8.03
CA SER A 141 -1.65 -3.21 7.29
C SER A 141 -2.96 -3.96 7.46
N ALA A 142 -3.73 -3.69 8.53
CA ALA A 142 -5.08 -4.19 8.68
C ALA A 142 -6.11 -3.12 8.33
N CYS A 143 -6.34 -2.15 9.23
CA CYS A 143 -7.52 -1.29 9.16
C CYS A 143 -7.57 -0.46 7.87
N GLU A 144 -6.53 0.32 7.58
CA GLU A 144 -6.50 1.18 6.40
C GLU A 144 -6.55 0.38 5.09
N LEU A 145 -5.89 -0.79 5.01
CA LEU A 145 -5.97 -1.64 3.82
C LEU A 145 -7.35 -2.27 3.60
N ILE A 146 -7.96 -2.79 4.67
CA ILE A 146 -9.34 -3.31 4.65
C ILE A 146 -10.29 -2.21 4.20
N ASP A 147 -10.11 -1.00 4.74
CA ASP A 147 -10.91 0.17 4.39
C ASP A 147 -10.70 0.54 2.92
N PHE A 148 -9.46 0.59 2.42
CA PHE A 148 -9.22 0.85 0.99
C PHE A 148 -10.00 -0.12 0.10
N TRP A 149 -9.96 -1.42 0.37
CA TRP A 149 -10.67 -2.39 -0.46
C TRP A 149 -12.19 -2.29 -0.36
N ARG A 150 -12.74 -2.06 0.83
CA ARG A 150 -14.19 -1.89 1.03
C ARG A 150 -14.71 -0.57 0.46
N PHE A 151 -14.05 0.53 0.77
CA PHE A 151 -14.44 1.86 0.31
C PHE A 151 -14.20 2.04 -1.19
N ASN A 152 -13.10 1.54 -1.76
CA ASN A 152 -12.90 1.64 -3.21
C ASN A 152 -13.95 0.85 -4.00
N ALA A 153 -14.37 -0.33 -3.52
CA ALA A 153 -15.48 -1.06 -4.13
C ALA A 153 -16.78 -0.24 -4.12
N PHE A 154 -17.07 0.43 -3.01
CA PHE A 154 -18.22 1.32 -2.89
C PHE A 154 -18.10 2.58 -3.77
N TYR A 155 -16.93 3.19 -3.84
CA TYR A 155 -16.67 4.32 -4.73
C TYR A 155 -16.77 3.93 -6.20
N ALA A 156 -16.27 2.75 -6.59
CA ALA A 156 -16.43 2.23 -7.94
C ALA A 156 -17.92 2.11 -8.31
N GLN A 157 -18.74 1.56 -7.42
CA GLN A 157 -20.19 1.54 -7.61
C GLN A 157 -20.78 2.94 -7.81
N GLN A 158 -20.42 3.90 -6.96
CA GLN A 158 -20.92 5.28 -7.08
C GLN A 158 -20.53 5.91 -8.41
N ILE A 159 -19.31 5.63 -8.91
CA ILE A 159 -18.86 6.07 -10.22
C ILE A 159 -19.70 5.41 -11.32
N PHE A 160 -19.83 4.08 -11.33
CA PHE A 160 -20.61 3.37 -12.35
C PHE A 160 -22.11 3.76 -12.37
N ALA A 161 -22.65 4.23 -11.24
CA ALA A 161 -24.02 4.70 -11.13
C ALA A 161 -24.26 6.10 -11.74
N GLN A 162 -23.21 6.89 -11.98
CA GLN A 162 -23.35 8.20 -12.61
C GLN A 162 -23.68 8.04 -14.10
N GLN A 163 -24.81 8.59 -14.53
CA GLN A 163 -25.31 8.53 -15.91
C GLN A 163 -25.84 9.91 -16.35
N PRO A 164 -25.76 10.24 -17.65
CA PRO A 164 -26.26 11.51 -18.18
C PRO A 164 -27.79 11.54 -18.30
N GLU A 165 -28.34 12.74 -18.35
CA GLU A 165 -29.74 12.94 -18.73
C GLU A 165 -30.00 12.53 -20.19
N SER A 166 -31.25 12.15 -20.46
CA SER A 166 -31.72 11.74 -21.79
C SER A 166 -32.87 12.63 -22.23
N ALA A 167 -32.72 13.28 -23.38
CA ALA A 167 -33.78 14.10 -23.98
C ALA A 167 -34.88 13.22 -24.62
N PRO A 168 -36.09 13.75 -24.89
CA PRO A 168 -37.14 12.98 -25.55
C PRO A 168 -36.68 12.35 -26.87
N GLY A 169 -36.90 11.03 -27.03
CA GLY A 169 -36.49 10.26 -28.21
C GLY A 169 -35.01 9.86 -28.26
N ILE A 170 -34.20 10.25 -27.25
CA ILE A 170 -32.77 9.93 -27.16
C ILE A 170 -32.53 9.15 -25.87
N TRP A 171 -31.62 8.15 -25.90
CA TRP A 171 -31.16 7.47 -24.70
C TRP A 171 -29.64 7.53 -24.59
N ASN A 172 -29.14 8.37 -23.68
CA ASN A 172 -27.73 8.53 -23.41
C ASN A 172 -27.26 7.56 -22.33
N ARG A 173 -26.03 7.04 -22.49
CA ARG A 173 -25.38 6.18 -21.50
C ARG A 173 -23.89 6.51 -21.44
N LEU A 174 -23.33 6.43 -20.24
CA LEU A 174 -21.90 6.60 -20.01
C LEU A 174 -21.26 5.25 -19.67
N GLU A 175 -20.21 4.89 -20.42
CA GLU A 175 -19.39 3.72 -20.16
C GLU A 175 -18.04 4.14 -19.56
N TYR A 176 -17.78 3.67 -18.34
CA TYR A 176 -16.50 3.87 -17.67
C TYR A 176 -15.49 2.79 -18.10
N ARG A 177 -14.82 3.05 -19.22
CA ARG A 177 -13.79 2.14 -19.77
C ARG A 177 -12.50 2.16 -18.94
N PRO A 178 -11.84 1.00 -18.73
CA PRO A 178 -10.47 0.97 -18.21
C PRO A 178 -9.47 1.62 -19.19
N LEU A 179 -8.25 1.88 -18.73
CA LEU A 179 -7.20 2.43 -19.59
C LEU A 179 -6.69 1.37 -20.57
N GLU A 180 -6.31 1.75 -21.78
CA GLU A 180 -5.65 0.85 -22.73
C GLU A 180 -4.16 0.73 -22.40
N GLY A 181 -3.66 -0.50 -22.25
CA GLY A 181 -2.30 -0.79 -21.78
C GLY A 181 -2.27 -1.28 -20.33
N PHE A 182 -1.15 -1.10 -19.65
CA PHE A 182 -0.96 -1.53 -18.25
C PHE A 182 -0.59 -0.36 -17.35
N VAL A 183 -0.89 -0.49 -16.06
CA VAL A 183 -0.50 0.48 -15.02
C VAL A 183 0.77 0.00 -14.32
N PHE A 184 1.70 0.91 -14.09
CA PHE A 184 2.88 0.65 -13.26
C PHE A 184 2.66 1.18 -11.85
N ALA A 185 2.54 0.28 -10.87
CA ALA A 185 2.41 0.65 -9.46
C ALA A 185 3.77 0.60 -8.76
N VAL A 186 4.18 1.71 -8.14
CA VAL A 186 5.45 1.82 -7.39
C VAL A 186 5.13 2.28 -5.98
N THR A 187 5.34 1.39 -5.00
CA THR A 187 4.85 1.60 -3.64
C THR A 187 6.00 1.89 -2.65
N PRO A 188 5.75 2.70 -1.61
CA PRO A 188 6.76 3.12 -0.64
C PRO A 188 6.93 2.06 0.45
N PHE A 189 7.89 2.28 1.36
CA PHE A 189 8.16 1.35 2.46
C PHE A 189 7.26 1.56 3.69
N ASN A 190 6.69 2.75 3.84
CA ASN A 190 6.17 3.22 5.12
C ASN A 190 4.73 2.79 5.41
N PHE A 191 3.98 2.34 4.41
CA PHE A 191 2.61 1.84 4.58
C PHE A 191 2.37 0.61 3.72
N THR A 192 2.00 -0.49 4.39
CA THR A 192 1.57 -1.72 3.73
C THR A 192 0.20 -1.53 3.07
N SER A 193 -0.65 -0.67 3.63
CA SER A 193 -1.93 -0.25 3.06
C SER A 193 -1.75 0.39 1.68
N ILE A 194 -0.84 1.36 1.56
CA ILE A 194 -0.48 2.00 0.29
C ILE A 194 0.11 0.95 -0.65
N ALA A 195 0.97 0.06 -0.15
CA ALA A 195 1.54 -1.03 -0.95
C ALA A 195 0.47 -1.95 -1.58
N GLY A 196 -0.62 -2.23 -0.86
CA GLY A 196 -1.76 -2.97 -1.38
C GLY A 196 -2.68 -2.12 -2.26
N ASN A 197 -2.93 -0.86 -1.90
CA ASN A 197 -3.91 0.00 -2.58
C ASN A 197 -3.45 0.45 -3.98
N LEU A 198 -2.20 0.90 -4.15
CA LEU A 198 -1.76 1.42 -5.45
C LEU A 198 -1.92 0.43 -6.61
N PRO A 199 -1.63 -0.88 -6.47
CA PRO A 199 -1.90 -1.84 -7.53
C PRO A 199 -3.36 -2.31 -7.58
N THR A 200 -4.08 -2.36 -6.46
CA THR A 200 -5.45 -2.92 -6.44
C THR A 200 -6.53 -1.92 -6.87
N ALA A 201 -6.37 -0.62 -6.59
CA ALA A 201 -7.29 0.43 -7.02
C ALA A 201 -7.48 0.50 -8.56
N PRO A 202 -6.42 0.59 -9.39
CA PRO A 202 -6.57 0.50 -10.83
C PRO A 202 -7.06 -0.87 -11.29
N ALA A 203 -6.67 -1.96 -10.61
CA ALA A 203 -7.13 -3.31 -10.94
C ALA A 203 -8.65 -3.46 -10.79
N LEU A 204 -9.23 -2.93 -9.70
CA LEU A 204 -10.69 -2.87 -9.49
C LEU A 204 -11.43 -2.22 -10.67
N MET A 205 -10.85 -1.15 -11.23
CA MET A 205 -11.40 -0.44 -12.38
C MET A 205 -11.11 -1.12 -13.72
N GLY A 206 -10.69 -2.39 -13.73
CA GLY A 206 -10.48 -3.20 -14.95
C GLY A 206 -9.11 -3.05 -15.60
N ASN A 207 -8.15 -2.39 -14.94
CA ASN A 207 -6.77 -2.31 -15.45
C ASN A 207 -5.96 -3.55 -15.02
N THR A 208 -4.84 -3.80 -15.68
CA THR A 208 -3.82 -4.76 -15.22
C THR A 208 -2.54 -4.03 -14.86
N VAL A 209 -1.76 -4.63 -13.97
CA VAL A 209 -0.72 -3.91 -13.22
C VAL A 209 0.60 -4.67 -13.19
N VAL A 210 1.68 -3.92 -13.37
CA VAL A 210 3.03 -4.32 -12.96
C VAL A 210 3.34 -3.58 -11.67
N TRP A 211 3.56 -4.30 -10.58
CA TRP A 211 3.74 -3.74 -9.24
C TRP A 211 5.18 -3.96 -8.75
N LYS A 212 5.85 -2.86 -8.38
CA LYS A 212 7.19 -2.85 -7.80
C LYS A 212 7.14 -2.32 -6.36
N PRO A 213 7.20 -3.18 -5.33
CA PRO A 213 7.21 -2.74 -3.94
C PRO A 213 8.58 -2.22 -3.48
N ALA A 214 8.61 -1.27 -2.55
CA ALA A 214 9.86 -0.81 -1.95
C ALA A 214 10.69 -1.98 -1.41
N SER A 215 12.01 -1.93 -1.60
CA SER A 215 12.93 -3.02 -1.23
C SER A 215 12.89 -3.38 0.26
N THR A 216 12.59 -2.41 1.12
CA THR A 216 12.44 -2.58 2.58
C THR A 216 11.04 -3.02 3.02
N ALA A 217 10.09 -3.14 2.09
CA ALA A 217 8.73 -3.64 2.34
C ALA A 217 8.38 -4.87 1.47
N VAL A 218 9.40 -5.56 0.92
CA VAL A 218 9.20 -6.78 0.13
C VAL A 218 8.54 -7.89 0.96
N TYR A 219 8.87 -8.00 2.25
CA TYR A 219 8.34 -9.05 3.12
C TYR A 219 6.82 -8.94 3.29
N SER A 220 6.30 -7.75 3.63
CA SER A 220 4.85 -7.52 3.71
C SER A 220 4.18 -7.56 2.33
N ALA A 221 4.84 -7.05 1.28
CA ALA A 221 4.34 -7.15 -0.10
C ALA A 221 4.19 -8.60 -0.59
N TYR A 222 5.06 -9.51 -0.17
CA TYR A 222 4.94 -10.94 -0.47
C TYR A 222 3.65 -11.51 0.12
N PHE A 223 3.39 -11.29 1.41
CA PHE A 223 2.15 -11.77 2.04
C PHE A 223 0.89 -11.08 1.49
N LEU A 224 0.98 -9.81 1.06
CA LEU A 224 -0.09 -9.15 0.31
C LEU A 224 -0.39 -9.89 -1.01
N MET A 225 0.64 -10.24 -1.77
CA MET A 225 0.46 -10.94 -3.04
C MET A 225 -0.13 -12.34 -2.83
N GLU A 226 0.31 -13.08 -1.79
CA GLU A 226 -0.27 -14.39 -1.46
C GLU A 226 -1.75 -14.25 -1.03
N LEU A 227 -2.09 -13.25 -0.21
CA LEU A 227 -3.48 -12.96 0.16
C LEU A 227 -4.36 -12.66 -1.07
N LEU A 228 -3.88 -11.83 -1.99
CA LEU A 228 -4.62 -11.51 -3.22
C LEU A 228 -4.83 -12.74 -4.10
N ARG A 229 -3.82 -13.61 -4.21
CA ARG A 229 -3.94 -14.89 -4.94
C ARG A 229 -4.98 -15.80 -4.31
N GLU A 230 -4.96 -15.95 -2.98
CA GLU A 230 -5.93 -16.78 -2.25
C GLU A 230 -7.36 -16.20 -2.29
N ALA A 231 -7.48 -14.86 -2.35
CA ALA A 231 -8.75 -14.18 -2.57
C ALA A 231 -9.33 -14.40 -3.98
N GLY A 232 -8.54 -14.94 -4.92
CA GLY A 232 -8.97 -15.29 -6.26
C GLY A 232 -8.60 -14.27 -7.33
N LEU A 233 -7.62 -13.41 -7.09
CA LEU A 233 -7.10 -12.49 -8.12
C LEU A 233 -6.61 -13.30 -9.34
N PRO A 234 -7.13 -13.05 -10.56
CA PRO A 234 -6.74 -13.84 -11.71
C PRO A 234 -5.25 -13.67 -12.05
N PRO A 235 -4.59 -14.75 -12.53
CA PRO A 235 -3.22 -14.69 -13.00
C PRO A 235 -2.99 -13.54 -14.00
N GLY A 236 -1.96 -12.74 -13.76
CA GLY A 236 -1.56 -11.65 -14.65
C GLY A 236 -2.27 -10.32 -14.42
N VAL A 237 -3.32 -10.26 -13.58
CA VAL A 237 -3.98 -8.97 -13.27
C VAL A 237 -3.05 -8.04 -12.48
N ILE A 238 -2.35 -8.58 -11.47
CA ILE A 238 -1.25 -7.88 -10.79
C ILE A 238 -0.02 -8.78 -10.89
N ASN A 239 1.09 -8.22 -11.37
CA ASN A 239 2.37 -8.91 -11.51
C ASN A 239 3.40 -8.20 -10.62
N MET A 240 3.80 -8.85 -9.53
CA MET A 240 4.75 -8.28 -8.58
C MET A 240 6.19 -8.56 -9.04
N VAL A 241 6.93 -7.50 -9.34
CA VAL A 241 8.34 -7.54 -9.76
C VAL A 241 9.24 -6.95 -8.68
N LEU A 242 10.16 -7.76 -8.17
CA LEU A 242 11.04 -7.39 -7.06
C LEU A 242 12.36 -6.86 -7.59
N GLY A 243 12.98 -5.90 -6.91
CA GLY A 243 14.30 -5.40 -7.29
C GLY A 243 14.40 -3.88 -7.35
N SER A 244 15.42 -3.37 -8.04
CA SER A 244 15.70 -1.94 -8.11
C SER A 244 14.62 -1.19 -8.85
N GLY A 245 14.12 -0.09 -8.26
CA GLY A 245 13.15 0.78 -8.93
C GLY A 245 13.72 1.45 -10.17
N LYS A 246 15.04 1.70 -10.20
CA LYS A 246 15.74 2.25 -11.37
C LYS A 246 15.74 1.24 -12.52
N GLU A 247 16.17 0.01 -12.27
CA GLU A 247 16.29 -1.05 -13.30
C GLU A 247 14.92 -1.43 -13.86
N ILE A 248 13.93 -1.64 -13.00
CA ILE A 248 12.56 -1.97 -13.42
C ILE A 248 11.91 -0.77 -14.13
N GLY A 249 12.05 0.44 -13.57
CA GLY A 249 11.49 1.66 -14.14
C GLY A 249 12.07 1.99 -15.52
N GLU A 250 13.34 1.68 -15.77
CA GLU A 250 13.97 1.91 -17.07
C GLU A 250 13.32 1.12 -18.21
N VAL A 251 12.84 -0.10 -17.92
CA VAL A 251 12.12 -0.94 -18.87
C VAL A 251 10.66 -0.50 -18.97
N VAL A 252 9.98 -0.40 -17.82
CA VAL A 252 8.53 -0.15 -17.76
C VAL A 252 8.17 1.22 -18.31
N LEU A 253 8.89 2.27 -17.90
CA LEU A 253 8.55 3.64 -18.27
C LEU A 253 8.73 3.91 -19.76
N LYS A 254 9.58 3.16 -20.47
CA LYS A 254 9.83 3.33 -21.91
C LYS A 254 8.92 2.44 -22.79
N HIS A 255 8.03 1.64 -22.18
CA HIS A 255 7.21 0.68 -22.93
C HIS A 255 6.02 1.37 -23.62
N PRO A 256 5.74 1.12 -24.92
CA PRO A 256 4.66 1.79 -25.67
C PRO A 256 3.25 1.61 -25.11
N GLN A 257 3.02 0.55 -24.33
CA GLN A 257 1.73 0.23 -23.70
C GLN A 257 1.61 0.67 -22.24
N LEU A 258 2.52 1.53 -21.75
CA LEU A 258 2.34 2.17 -20.45
C LEU A 258 1.10 3.08 -20.50
N ALA A 259 0.09 2.75 -19.71
CA ALA A 259 -1.17 3.50 -19.63
C ALA A 259 -1.18 4.50 -18.47
N GLY A 260 -0.38 4.23 -17.43
CA GLY A 260 -0.26 5.11 -16.28
C GLY A 260 0.73 4.61 -15.26
N VAL A 261 1.06 5.49 -14.33
CA VAL A 261 1.89 5.21 -13.16
C VAL A 261 1.07 5.57 -11.93
N HIS A 262 1.01 4.66 -10.97
CA HIS A 262 0.46 4.91 -9.64
C HIS A 262 1.60 4.86 -8.63
N PHE A 263 2.00 6.02 -8.10
CA PHE A 263 3.25 6.17 -7.37
C PHE A 263 3.04 6.80 -6.00
N THR A 264 3.70 6.27 -4.99
CA THR A 264 3.97 7.03 -3.76
C THR A 264 5.44 6.88 -3.38
N GLY A 265 6.09 8.01 -3.08
CA GLY A 265 7.52 8.02 -2.75
C GLY A 265 8.12 9.43 -2.73
N SER A 266 9.40 9.56 -3.05
CA SER A 266 10.07 10.87 -3.02
C SER A 266 9.68 11.75 -4.21
N THR A 267 9.68 13.07 -3.98
CA THR A 267 9.46 14.07 -5.02
C THR A 267 10.50 13.96 -6.14
N GLU A 268 11.74 13.63 -5.82
CA GLU A 268 12.81 13.45 -6.82
C GLU A 268 12.51 12.28 -7.75
N THR A 269 12.12 11.11 -7.21
CA THR A 269 11.77 9.95 -8.02
C THR A 269 10.54 10.25 -8.88
N PHE A 270 9.51 10.92 -8.35
CA PHE A 270 8.34 11.28 -9.13
C PHE A 270 8.67 12.26 -10.27
N ARG A 271 9.52 13.28 -10.02
CA ARG A 271 10.01 14.18 -11.08
C ARG A 271 10.81 13.43 -12.14
N SER A 272 11.58 12.40 -11.76
CA SER A 272 12.29 11.54 -12.71
C SER A 272 11.33 10.73 -13.59
N ILE A 273 10.27 10.17 -13.01
CA ILE A 273 9.20 9.48 -13.74
C ILE A 273 8.55 10.44 -14.74
N TRP A 274 8.14 11.63 -14.30
CA TRP A 274 7.55 12.67 -15.16
C TRP A 274 8.47 13.06 -16.32
N ARG A 275 9.76 13.30 -16.06
CA ARG A 275 10.75 13.59 -17.10
C ARG A 275 10.90 12.45 -18.11
N THR A 276 10.97 11.21 -17.63
CA THR A 276 11.12 10.03 -18.48
C THR A 276 9.91 9.86 -19.38
N VAL A 277 8.71 10.01 -18.83
CA VAL A 277 7.46 9.90 -19.59
C VAL A 277 7.31 11.04 -20.60
N GLY A 278 7.57 12.29 -20.18
CA GLY A 278 7.55 13.44 -21.09
C GLY A 278 8.53 13.29 -22.26
N ALA A 279 9.73 12.79 -22.01
CA ALA A 279 10.74 12.55 -23.04
C ALA A 279 10.39 11.40 -24.02
N ASN A 280 9.43 10.53 -23.68
CA ASN A 280 9.02 9.40 -24.51
C ASN A 280 7.57 9.54 -25.01
N ILE A 281 6.98 10.75 -24.93
CA ILE A 281 5.54 10.94 -25.13
C ILE A 281 5.01 10.44 -26.48
N GLU A 282 5.81 10.58 -27.54
CA GLU A 282 5.49 10.15 -28.91
C GLU A 282 5.44 8.62 -29.08
N ARG A 283 5.99 7.85 -28.13
CA ARG A 283 6.08 6.39 -28.21
C ARG A 283 4.87 5.67 -27.62
N TYR A 284 4.09 6.33 -26.77
CA TYR A 284 2.98 5.69 -26.08
C TYR A 284 1.73 5.65 -26.96
N ARG A 285 0.97 4.55 -26.86
CA ARG A 285 -0.33 4.43 -27.53
C ARG A 285 -1.40 5.36 -26.96
N THR A 286 -1.27 5.69 -25.69
CA THR A 286 -2.14 6.61 -24.95
C THR A 286 -1.28 7.52 -24.10
N TYR A 287 -1.79 8.68 -23.70
CA TYR A 287 -1.10 9.56 -22.77
C TYR A 287 -1.04 8.90 -21.37
N PRO A 288 0.15 8.52 -20.86
CA PRO A 288 0.23 7.85 -19.58
C PRO A 288 -0.25 8.76 -18.45
N ARG A 289 -1.19 8.27 -17.63
CA ARG A 289 -1.67 9.02 -16.46
C ARG A 289 -0.70 8.87 -15.30
N LEU A 290 -0.09 9.95 -14.85
CA LEU A 290 0.84 9.95 -13.72
C LEU A 290 0.10 10.41 -12.47
N VAL A 291 -0.33 9.45 -11.66
CA VAL A 291 -1.06 9.67 -10.41
C VAL A 291 -0.14 9.29 -9.26
N GLY A 292 -0.01 10.17 -8.29
CA GLY A 292 0.80 9.82 -7.14
C GLY A 292 0.89 10.90 -6.08
N GLU A 293 1.43 10.47 -4.95
CA GLU A 293 1.67 11.32 -3.80
C GLU A 293 3.15 11.34 -3.46
N THR A 294 3.62 12.46 -2.92
CA THR A 294 4.97 12.58 -2.39
C THR A 294 4.93 12.92 -0.91
N GLY A 295 6.01 12.66 -0.19
CA GLY A 295 6.12 13.06 1.21
C GLY A 295 6.07 14.59 1.41
N GLY A 296 5.81 14.98 2.65
CA GLY A 296 5.85 16.35 3.13
C GLY A 296 6.41 16.42 4.55
N LYS A 297 6.38 17.60 5.15
CA LYS A 297 6.74 17.82 6.56
C LYS A 297 5.76 18.79 7.21
N ASP A 298 4.97 18.24 8.11
CA ASP A 298 3.80 18.91 8.66
C ASP A 298 4.18 19.86 9.79
N PHE A 299 3.25 20.75 10.11
CA PHE A 299 3.40 21.72 11.18
C PHE A 299 2.19 21.72 12.12
N VAL A 300 2.42 22.12 13.37
CA VAL A 300 1.37 22.40 14.35
C VAL A 300 1.52 23.85 14.80
N VAL A 301 0.45 24.65 14.72
CA VAL A 301 0.40 26.02 15.25
C VAL A 301 -0.57 26.05 16.42
N ALA A 302 -0.09 26.50 17.58
CA ALA A 302 -0.91 26.66 18.77
C ALA A 302 -1.38 28.12 18.91
N HIS A 303 -2.68 28.33 19.08
CA HIS A 303 -3.22 29.62 19.54
C HIS A 303 -2.98 29.76 21.06
N PRO A 304 -2.88 30.98 21.64
CA PRO A 304 -2.77 31.16 23.09
C PRO A 304 -3.88 30.49 23.93
N SER A 305 -5.02 30.14 23.32
CA SER A 305 -6.12 29.41 23.96
C SER A 305 -6.01 27.89 23.84
N ALA A 306 -4.93 27.34 23.28
CA ALA A 306 -4.77 25.91 23.09
C ALA A 306 -4.67 25.18 24.45
N ASP A 307 -5.32 24.02 24.52
CA ASP A 307 -5.12 23.08 25.62
C ASP A 307 -3.68 22.55 25.58
N VAL A 308 -2.93 22.77 26.67
CA VAL A 308 -1.51 22.42 26.74
C VAL A 308 -1.27 20.92 26.73
N ASP A 309 -2.14 20.15 27.38
CA ASP A 309 -1.96 18.71 27.52
C ASP A 309 -2.33 18.00 26.21
N ALA A 310 -3.43 18.41 25.57
CA ALA A 310 -3.80 17.92 24.23
C ALA A 310 -2.73 18.29 23.18
N LEU A 311 -2.21 19.52 23.23
CA LEU A 311 -1.13 19.97 22.35
C LEU A 311 0.13 19.11 22.54
N ALA A 312 0.55 18.86 23.78
CA ALA A 312 1.73 18.03 24.06
C ALA A 312 1.58 16.61 23.52
N VAL A 313 0.42 15.97 23.73
CA VAL A 313 0.13 14.63 23.17
C VAL A 313 0.17 14.65 21.64
N ALA A 314 -0.46 15.64 21.01
CA ALA A 314 -0.49 15.77 19.56
C ALA A 314 0.92 15.94 18.96
N LEU A 315 1.77 16.76 19.60
CA LEU A 315 3.16 16.95 19.18
C LEU A 315 3.97 15.66 19.31
N VAL A 316 3.87 14.98 20.45
CA VAL A 316 4.62 13.75 20.70
C VAL A 316 4.21 12.63 19.74
N ARG A 317 2.90 12.35 19.63
CA ARG A 317 2.42 11.30 18.71
C ARG A 317 2.66 11.68 17.25
N GLY A 318 2.36 12.92 16.86
CA GLY A 318 2.52 13.39 15.49
C GLY A 318 3.97 13.41 14.99
N ALA A 319 4.93 13.66 15.88
CA ALA A 319 6.34 13.68 15.54
C ALA A 319 7.01 12.29 15.63
N PHE A 320 6.67 11.49 16.65
CA PHE A 320 7.44 10.29 17.00
C PHE A 320 6.75 8.96 16.70
N GLU A 321 5.44 8.92 16.42
CA GLU A 321 4.82 7.68 15.98
C GLU A 321 5.45 7.17 14.68
N TYR A 322 5.72 5.87 14.66
CA TYR A 322 6.48 5.22 13.60
C TYR A 322 7.84 5.91 13.32
N GLN A 323 8.49 6.39 14.37
CA GLN A 323 9.78 7.07 14.33
C GLN A 323 9.79 8.30 13.39
N GLY A 324 8.63 8.95 13.20
CA GLY A 324 8.48 10.08 12.28
C GLY A 324 8.55 9.69 10.79
N GLN A 325 8.41 8.41 10.47
CA GLN A 325 8.51 7.86 9.10
C GLN A 325 7.16 7.77 8.38
N LYS A 326 6.17 8.55 8.82
CA LYS A 326 4.93 8.79 8.07
C LYS A 326 5.15 9.87 7.02
N CYS A 327 4.38 9.85 5.93
CA CYS A 327 4.44 10.86 4.87
C CYS A 327 4.23 12.30 5.37
N SER A 328 3.55 12.44 6.51
CA SER A 328 3.02 13.68 7.08
C SER A 328 3.46 13.90 8.55
N ALA A 329 4.60 13.34 8.97
CA ALA A 329 5.04 13.49 10.37
C ALA A 329 5.26 14.97 10.76
N ALA A 330 4.69 15.38 11.89
CA ALA A 330 4.73 16.76 12.38
C ALA A 330 6.15 17.14 12.81
N SER A 331 6.83 17.93 11.97
CA SER A 331 8.26 18.24 12.16
C SER A 331 8.53 19.68 12.58
N ARG A 332 7.47 20.50 12.65
CA ARG A 332 7.54 21.91 13.08
C ARG A 332 6.40 22.21 14.04
N ALA A 333 6.69 22.94 15.12
CA ALA A 333 5.69 23.43 16.06
C ALA A 333 5.88 24.93 16.29
N TYR A 334 4.80 25.69 16.22
CA TYR A 334 4.77 27.14 16.45
C TYR A 334 3.91 27.40 17.67
N ILE A 335 4.55 27.72 18.79
CA ILE A 335 3.91 27.80 20.11
C ILE A 335 4.12 29.21 20.67
N PRO A 336 3.06 29.88 21.16
CA PRO A 336 3.17 31.23 21.68
C PRO A 336 3.95 31.23 23.01
N GLN A 337 4.67 32.33 23.25
CA GLN A 337 5.55 32.48 24.41
C GLN A 337 4.84 32.20 25.75
N CYS A 338 3.56 32.55 25.86
CA CYS A 338 2.77 32.33 27.08
C CYS A 338 2.50 30.85 27.39
N LEU A 339 2.49 29.96 26.38
CA LEU A 339 2.30 28.52 26.56
C LEU A 339 3.61 27.74 26.59
N TRP A 340 4.67 28.29 25.98
CA TRP A 340 5.90 27.57 25.69
C TRP A 340 6.49 26.81 26.88
N LYS A 341 6.63 27.46 28.05
CA LYS A 341 7.21 26.81 29.23
C LYS A 341 6.44 25.54 29.62
N LYS A 342 5.11 25.63 29.71
CA LYS A 342 4.27 24.48 30.10
C LYS A 342 4.28 23.39 29.04
N THR A 343 4.12 23.74 27.76
CA THR A 343 4.14 22.77 26.66
C THR A 343 5.49 22.08 26.53
N ARG A 344 6.60 22.82 26.60
CA ARG A 344 7.96 22.27 26.55
C ARG A 344 8.18 21.26 27.66
N ASP A 345 7.85 21.62 28.90
CA ASP A 345 8.09 20.74 30.06
C ASP A 345 7.27 19.44 29.94
N ARG A 346 6.00 19.54 29.49
CA ARG A 346 5.16 18.37 29.20
C ARG A 346 5.74 17.47 28.10
N VAL A 347 6.12 18.06 26.97
CA VAL A 347 6.69 17.32 25.83
C VAL A 347 7.99 16.64 26.22
N LEU A 348 8.92 17.33 26.89
CA LEU A 348 10.20 16.73 27.32
C LEU A 348 9.98 15.57 28.29
N ASN A 349 9.04 15.71 29.23
CA ASN A 349 8.68 14.62 30.14
C ASN A 349 8.11 13.41 29.39
N MET A 350 7.23 13.61 28.40
CA MET A 350 6.70 12.51 27.60
C MET A 350 7.80 11.86 26.75
N VAL A 351 8.64 12.66 26.08
CA VAL A 351 9.73 12.17 25.24
C VAL A 351 10.75 11.36 26.04
N ALA A 352 11.09 11.80 27.25
CA ALA A 352 11.99 11.06 28.14
C ALA A 352 11.47 9.66 28.54
N ASN A 353 10.16 9.43 28.42
CA ASN A 353 9.51 8.15 28.72
C ASN A 353 9.20 7.31 27.48
N ILE A 354 9.50 7.79 26.26
CA ILE A 354 9.30 7.00 25.04
C ILE A 354 10.31 5.85 25.04
N LYS A 355 9.80 4.62 24.99
CA LYS A 355 10.62 3.43 24.80
C LYS A 355 10.87 3.22 23.31
N MET A 356 12.10 2.83 22.98
CA MET A 356 12.49 2.43 21.64
C MET A 356 13.21 1.10 21.75
N GLY A 357 12.77 0.11 20.98
CA GLY A 357 13.31 -1.24 21.07
C GLY A 357 12.70 -2.20 20.06
N PRO A 358 12.95 -3.51 20.24
CA PRO A 358 12.33 -4.55 19.42
C PRO A 358 10.81 -4.48 19.51
N VAL A 359 10.14 -4.31 18.37
CA VAL A 359 8.68 -4.06 18.30
C VAL A 359 7.84 -5.28 18.68
N GLU A 360 8.49 -6.44 18.84
CA GLU A 360 7.87 -7.65 19.34
C GLU A 360 7.62 -7.57 20.85
N ASP A 361 8.32 -6.70 21.59
CA ASP A 361 7.94 -6.31 22.93
C ASP A 361 6.83 -5.24 22.84
N PHE A 362 5.58 -5.60 23.13
CA PHE A 362 4.44 -4.69 22.98
C PHE A 362 4.40 -3.60 24.07
N SER A 363 5.39 -3.57 24.98
CA SER A 363 5.56 -2.47 25.92
C SER A 363 6.35 -1.29 25.34
N VAL A 364 6.92 -1.42 24.13
CA VAL A 364 7.69 -0.36 23.44
C VAL A 364 6.84 0.53 22.55
#